data_AF-A0A183J4U6-F1
#
_entry.id   AF-A0A183J4U6-F1
#
_cell.length_a   1.000
_cell.length_b   1.000
_cell.length_c   1.000
_cell.angle_alpha   90.00
_cell.angle_beta   90.00
_cell.angle_gamma   90.00
#
_symmetry.space_group_name_H-M   'P 1'
#
loop_
_entity.id
_entity.type
_entity.pdbx_description
1 polymer ?
#
loop_
_entity_poly.entity_id
_entity_poly.type
_entity_poly.pdbx_seq_one_letter_code
_entity_poly.pdbx_strand_id
1 'polypeptide(L)'
;MVLRPLEFADCLADSPWFRANLHEHECSLQRSYKTIKLLENQCRELVSAAHKKGLGQRVDSVFGFLTRRFLSVCDIENDDDVSQASSC
;
A
#
# COMPACT_ATOMS: atom_id res chain seq x y z
N MET A 1 -2.76 -10.77 -11.05
CA MET A 1 -2.46 -12.09 -10.45
C MET A 1 -3.61 -12.45 -9.54
N VAL A 2 -4.05 -13.70 -9.53
CA VAL A 2 -5.05 -14.20 -8.58
C VAL A 2 -4.29 -14.97 -7.52
N LEU A 3 -4.33 -14.48 -6.28
CA LEU A 3 -3.66 -15.13 -5.15
C LEU A 3 -4.45 -16.37 -4.73
N ARG A 4 -3.76 -17.46 -4.37
CA ARG A 4 -4.44 -18.66 -3.86
C ARG A 4 -4.95 -18.40 -2.45
N PRO A 5 -6.10 -18.99 -2.07
CA PRO A 5 -6.64 -18.85 -0.72
C PRO A 5 -5.64 -19.37 0.32
N LEU A 6 -5.63 -18.72 1.49
CA LEU A 6 -4.88 -19.17 2.67
C LEU A 6 -5.84 -19.97 3.55
N GLU A 7 -5.54 -21.25 3.74
CA GLU A 7 -6.35 -22.13 4.58
C GLU A 7 -5.78 -22.21 6.01
N PHE A 8 -6.65 -22.11 7.02
CA PHE A 8 -6.22 -22.16 8.42
C PHE A 8 -5.60 -23.50 8.83
N ALA A 9 -6.05 -24.60 8.20
CA ALA A 9 -5.48 -25.93 8.44
C ALA A 9 -4.00 -26.00 8.01
N ASP A 10 -3.65 -25.38 6.87
CA ASP A 10 -2.29 -25.37 6.35
C ASP A 10 -1.37 -24.42 7.13
N CYS A 11 -1.94 -23.39 7.76
CA CYS A 11 -1.24 -22.53 8.71
C CYS A 11 -0.78 -23.30 9.95
N LEU A 12 -1.65 -24.15 10.52
CA LEU A 12 -1.29 -25.00 11.68
C LEU A 12 -0.17 -25.98 11.36
N ALA A 13 -0.10 -26.48 10.13
CA ALA A 13 0.91 -27.43 9.68
C ALA A 13 2.25 -26.76 9.27
N ASP A 14 2.30 -25.42 9.17
CA ASP A 14 3.41 -24.63 8.65
C ASP A 14 4.09 -25.25 7.41
N SER A 15 3.28 -25.66 6.43
CA SER A 15 3.83 -26.34 5.26
C SER A 15 4.69 -25.38 4.41
N PRO A 16 5.77 -25.85 3.76
CA PRO A 16 6.57 -25.01 2.86
C PRO A 16 5.76 -24.34 1.76
N TRP A 17 4.70 -25.00 1.28
CA TRP A 17 3.78 -24.48 0.27
C TRP A 17 2.90 -23.36 0.81
N PHE A 18 2.44 -23.48 2.05
CA PHE A 18 1.70 -22.42 2.73
C PHE A 18 2.56 -21.17 2.91
N ARG A 19 3.81 -21.32 3.37
CA ARG A 19 4.74 -20.20 3.50
C ARG A 19 5.01 -19.49 2.18
N ALA A 20 5.20 -20.25 1.10
CA ALA A 20 5.36 -19.66 -0.23
C ALA A 20 4.12 -18.87 -0.68
N ASN A 21 2.91 -19.40 -0.41
CA ASN A 21 1.66 -18.70 -0.71
C ASN A 21 1.51 -17.44 0.15
N LEU A 22 1.76 -17.52 1.45
CA LEU A 22 1.73 -16.39 2.37
C LEU A 22 2.69 -15.27 1.93
N HIS A 23 3.90 -15.63 1.52
CA HIS A 23 4.89 -14.68 1.01
C HIS A 23 4.42 -13.98 -0.28
N GLU A 24 3.68 -14.67 -1.14
CA GLU A 24 3.09 -14.07 -2.34
C GLU A 24 2.04 -13.00 -1.98
N HIS A 25 1.23 -13.26 -0.95
CA HIS A 25 0.28 -12.29 -0.40
C HIS A 25 0.99 -11.07 0.19
N GLU A 26 2.05 -11.27 0.98
CA GLU A 26 2.88 -10.18 1.53
C GLU A 26 3.47 -9.31 0.42
N CYS A 27 4.03 -9.94 -0.62
CA CYS A 27 4.57 -9.22 -1.77
C CYS A 27 3.48 -8.43 -2.52
N SER A 28 2.28 -9.01 -2.68
CA SER A 28 1.16 -8.34 -3.32
C SER A 28 0.68 -7.14 -2.49
N LEU A 29 0.63 -7.27 -1.17
CA LEU A 29 0.29 -6.19 -0.26
C LEU A 29 1.33 -5.07 -0.30
N GLN A 30 2.62 -5.41 -0.29
CA GLN A 30 3.71 -4.43 -0.40
C GLN A 30 3.68 -3.66 -1.73
N ARG A 31 3.40 -4.35 -2.84
CA ARG A 31 3.23 -3.71 -4.16
C ARG A 31 2.04 -2.77 -4.17
N SER A 32 0.89 -3.22 -3.64
CA SER A 32 -0.33 -2.40 -3.56
C SER A 32 -0.10 -1.15 -2.72
N TYR A 33 0.58 -1.28 -1.57
CA TYR A 33 0.97 -0.15 -0.74
C TYR A 33 1.83 0.87 -1.49
N LYS A 34 2.89 0.41 -2.19
CA LYS A 34 3.75 1.28 -3.01
C LYS A 34 2.95 2.03 -4.08
N THR A 35 2.03 1.33 -4.76
CA THR A 35 1.14 1.95 -5.76
C THR A 35 0.23 3.00 -5.13
N ILE A 36 -0.36 2.71 -3.96
CA ILE A 36 -1.23 3.66 -3.24
C ILE A 36 -0.43 4.92 -2.84
N LYS A 37 0.78 4.76 -2.29
CA LYS A 37 1.65 5.89 -1.93
C LYS A 37 2.08 6.72 -3.13
N LEU A 38 2.37 6.08 -4.26
CA LEU A 38 2.66 6.79 -5.51
C LEU A 38 1.44 7.62 -5.97
N LEU A 39 0.24 7.03 -5.95
CA LEU A 39 -0.99 7.73 -6.29
C LEU A 39 -1.25 8.91 -5.35
N GLU A 40 -1.02 8.72 -4.04
CA GLU A 40 -1.12 9.78 -3.04
C GLU A 40 -0.22 10.97 -3.40
N ASN A 41 1.06 10.72 -3.70
CA ASN A 41 2.02 11.76 -4.07
C ASN A 41 1.62 12.48 -5.37
N GLN A 42 1.25 11.72 -6.40
CA GLN A 42 0.79 12.28 -7.67
C GLN A 42 -0.44 13.17 -7.49
N CYS A 43 -1.39 12.77 -6.64
CA CYS A 43 -2.55 13.59 -6.33
C CYS A 43 -2.16 14.88 -5.58
N ARG A 44 -1.22 14.84 -4.63
CA ARG A 44 -0.72 16.04 -3.94
C ARG A 44 -0.04 17.02 -4.91
N GLU A 45 0.73 16.51 -5.86
CA GLU A 45 1.34 17.31 -6.93
C GLU A 45 0.27 17.96 -7.83
N LEU A 46 -0.74 17.20 -8.23
CA LEU A 46 -1.86 17.69 -9.03
C LEU A 46 -2.65 18.79 -8.30
N VAL A 47 -2.94 18.61 -7.01
CA VAL A 47 -3.56 19.65 -6.17
C VAL A 47 -2.69 20.90 -6.16
N SER A 48 -1.39 20.76 -5.91
CA SER A 48 -0.44 21.88 -5.90
C SER A 48 -0.40 22.63 -7.24
N ALA A 49 -0.44 21.92 -8.36
CA ALA A 49 -0.49 22.53 -9.69
C ALA A 49 -1.84 23.23 -9.96
N ALA A 50 -2.95 22.67 -9.48
CA ALA A 50 -4.28 23.27 -9.60
C ALA A 50 -4.42 24.55 -8.76
N HIS A 51 -3.80 24.60 -7.58
CA HIS A 51 -3.67 25.83 -6.77
C HIS A 51 -2.98 26.95 -7.56
N LYS A 52 -1.85 26.64 -8.23
CA LYS A 52 -1.14 27.61 -9.08
C LYS A 52 -1.96 28.13 -10.26
N LYS A 53 -2.97 27.38 -10.70
CA LYS A 53 -3.89 27.74 -11.78
C LYS A 53 -5.22 28.34 -11.29
N GLY A 54 -5.36 28.63 -9.99
CA GLY A 54 -6.56 29.27 -9.42
C GLY A 54 -7.75 28.32 -9.20
N LEU A 55 -7.55 27.00 -9.25
CA LEU A 55 -8.60 25.99 -9.06
C LEU A 55 -8.58 25.33 -7.66
N GLY A 56 -7.76 25.87 -6.73
CA GLY A 56 -7.44 25.28 -5.42
C GLY A 56 -8.65 24.84 -4.59
N GLN A 57 -9.61 25.74 -4.34
CA GLN A 57 -10.80 25.44 -3.52
C GLN A 57 -11.61 24.24 -4.02
N ARG A 58 -11.68 24.04 -5.35
CA ARG A 58 -12.44 22.94 -5.95
C ARG A 58 -11.70 21.62 -5.78
N VAL A 59 -10.38 21.61 -5.99
CA VAL A 59 -9.58 20.38 -5.89
C VAL A 59 -9.36 19.93 -4.44
N ASP A 60 -9.29 20.86 -3.50
CA ASP A 60 -9.13 20.54 -2.07
C ASP A 60 -10.32 19.76 -1.53
N SER A 61 -11.54 20.13 -1.91
CA SER A 61 -12.76 19.44 -1.50
C SER A 61 -12.82 17.99 -2.00
N VAL A 62 -12.34 17.75 -3.23
CA VAL A 62 -12.31 16.42 -3.85
C VAL A 62 -11.18 15.58 -3.26
N PHE A 63 -9.98 16.17 -3.14
CA PHE A 63 -8.82 15.46 -2.60
C PHE A 63 -9.02 15.10 -1.12
N GLY A 64 -9.50 16.03 -0.29
CA GLY A 64 -9.77 15.77 1.13
C GLY A 64 -10.78 14.64 1.37
N PHE A 65 -11.80 14.52 0.51
CA PHE A 65 -12.75 13.40 0.56
C PHE A 65 -12.07 12.05 0.23
N LEU A 66 -11.22 12.03 -0.80
CA LEU A 66 -10.51 10.82 -1.23
C LEU A 66 -9.46 10.38 -0.21
N THR A 67 -8.68 11.31 0.35
CA THR A 67 -7.64 11.02 1.34
C THR A 67 -8.22 10.42 2.63
N ARG A 68 -9.34 10.95 3.13
CA ARG A 68 -9.99 10.44 4.36
C ARG A 68 -10.53 9.01 4.21
N ARG A 69 -10.92 8.60 3.00
CA ARG A 69 -11.40 7.25 2.71
C ARG A 69 -10.25 6.24 2.60
N PHE A 70 -9.06 6.66 2.19
CA PHE A 70 -7.92 5.78 1.91
C PHE A 70 -6.90 5.66 3.06
N LEU A 71 -6.62 6.73 3.82
CA LEU A 71 -5.55 6.71 4.83
C LEU A 71 -5.87 5.86 6.07
N SER A 72 -7.14 5.67 6.40
CA SER A 72 -7.58 4.88 7.56
C SER A 72 -7.09 3.41 7.56
N VAL A 73 -6.52 2.94 6.45
CA VAL A 73 -6.04 1.55 6.30
C VAL A 73 -4.50 1.46 6.38
N CYS A 74 -3.76 2.56 6.24
CA CYS A 74 -2.31 2.52 5.97
C CYS A 74 -1.41 3.17 7.02
N ASP A 75 -1.94 3.76 8.09
CA ASP A 75 -1.14 4.33 9.20
C ASP A 75 -0.64 3.24 10.18
N ILE A 76 -0.28 2.06 9.65
CA ILE A 76 0.61 1.13 10.35
C ILE A 76 2.00 1.46 9.82
N GLU A 77 2.63 2.46 10.44
CA GLU A 77 4.07 2.69 10.30
C GLU A 77 4.77 1.39 10.73
N ASN A 78 5.19 0.58 9.75
CA ASN A 78 6.23 -0.40 9.99
C ASN A 78 7.53 0.37 10.17
N ASP A 79 7.83 0.67 11.44
CA ASP A 79 9.15 1.02 11.99
C ASP A 79 10.14 -0.16 11.90
N ASP A 80 10.08 -0.96 10.83
CA ASP A 80 11.00 -2.06 10.59
C ASP A 80 12.05 -1.64 9.55
N ASP A 81 13.06 -0.94 10.07
CA ASP A 81 14.42 -1.01 9.56
C ASP A 81 14.88 -2.48 9.47
N VAL A 82 14.53 -3.20 8.39
CA VAL A 82 15.34 -4.34 7.95
C VAL A 82 16.55 -3.79 7.19
N SER A 83 17.52 -3.39 8.01
CA SER A 83 18.93 -3.42 7.63
C SER A 83 19.31 -4.83 7.15
N GLN A 84 19.98 -4.88 6.01
CA GLN A 84 20.91 -5.95 5.59
C GLN A 84 20.40 -7.40 5.58
N ALA A 85 20.22 -7.92 4.37
CA ALA A 85 20.76 -9.24 4.03
C ALA A 85 21.53 -9.11 2.70
N SER A 86 22.81 -8.78 2.86
CA SER A 86 23.83 -9.02 1.84
C SER A 86 24.01 -10.52 1.62
N SER A 87 24.40 -10.88 0.39
CA SER A 87 25.25 -12.04 0.06
C SER A 87 24.66 -13.44 0.24
N CYS A 88 24.14 -14.01 -0.86
CA CYS A 88 24.70 -15.17 -1.56
C CYS A 88 23.98 -15.38 -2.90
#